data_AF-A0A2E9K0J2-F1
#
_entry.id   AF-A0A2E9K0J2-F1
#
_cell.length_a   1.000
_cell.length_b   1.000
_cell.length_c   1.000
_cell.angle_alpha   90.00
_cell.angle_beta   90.00
_cell.angle_gamma   90.00
#
_symmetry.space_group_name_H-M   'P 1'
#
loop_
_entity.id
_entity.type
_entity.pdbx_description
1 polymer ?
#
loop_
_entity_poly.entity_id
_entity_poly.type
_entity_poly.pdbx_seq_one_letter_code
_entity_poly.pdbx_strand_id
1 'polypeptide(L)'
;MNGDGNLALFCDFENIALGVRDAKYSKFNIQRVLERLLIKGSIVAKKAYCDWDRYKEFKAPMHEAAFELIEIPHVRMSGKNSADIRMVVDALDLCYTKEHIDTFVIISGDSDFSPLVSKLRENAKTVIGIGVKNSTSDLLMGSCDEFIYYDDLVAEPASPKRSRRGKSRTKNPATKAATDKAQKTGSQDDPAQQAIDLVIETTEALYAERGDRAKLWGSMIKQTLKRRRPGFNESFYGFGSFSDVLEEAQSRGLLELEMDDRSGGYIIRRVT
;
A
#
# COMPACT_ATOMS: atom_id res chain seq x y z
N MET A 1 17.61 9.38 11.40
CA MET A 1 17.26 7.99 11.08
C MET A 1 16.55 8.02 9.75
N ASN A 2 17.28 7.69 8.67
CA ASN A 2 16.74 7.68 7.32
C ASN A 2 15.77 6.52 7.22
N GLY A 3 14.48 6.85 7.28
CA GLY A 3 13.41 5.86 7.33
C GLY A 3 13.22 5.18 5.98
N ASP A 4 13.48 3.88 5.97
CA ASP A 4 12.77 2.86 5.20
C ASP A 4 13.03 1.53 5.91
N GLY A 5 12.14 1.14 6.84
CA GLY A 5 12.28 -0.12 7.59
C GLY A 5 12.13 -1.33 6.69
N ASN A 6 12.73 -2.46 7.06
CA ASN A 6 12.56 -3.71 6.32
C ASN A 6 11.36 -4.51 6.85
N LEU A 7 10.50 -4.93 5.93
CA LEU A 7 9.25 -5.64 6.20
C LEU A 7 9.38 -7.12 5.81
N ALA A 8 8.91 -8.00 6.69
CA ALA A 8 8.65 -9.41 6.39
C ALA A 8 7.16 -9.70 6.47
N LEU A 9 6.59 -10.23 5.38
CA LEU A 9 5.16 -10.53 5.25
C LEU A 9 4.91 -12.02 5.47
N PHE A 10 3.98 -12.33 6.35
CA PHE A 10 3.48 -13.67 6.63
C PHE A 10 1.97 -13.70 6.40
N CYS A 11 1.55 -14.41 5.36
CA CYS A 11 0.16 -14.47 4.95
C CYS A 11 -0.45 -15.83 5.23
N ASP A 12 -1.42 -15.84 6.14
CA ASP A 12 -2.36 -16.93 6.31
C ASP A 12 -3.42 -16.80 5.21
N PHE A 13 -3.17 -17.45 4.09
CA PHE A 13 -3.99 -17.26 2.90
C PHE A 13 -5.40 -17.85 3.09
N GLU A 14 -5.52 -18.95 3.82
CA GLU A 14 -6.81 -19.60 4.05
C GLU A 14 -7.76 -18.70 4.84
N ASN A 15 -7.26 -18.05 5.90
CA ASN A 15 -8.07 -17.14 6.72
C ASN A 15 -8.53 -15.93 5.92
N ILE A 16 -7.64 -15.35 5.11
CA ILE A 16 -7.99 -14.22 4.23
C ILE A 16 -8.96 -14.64 3.12
N ALA A 17 -8.73 -15.78 2.46
CA ALA A 17 -9.60 -16.26 1.40
C ALA A 17 -11.02 -16.56 1.91
N LEU A 18 -11.14 -17.15 3.10
CA LEU A 18 -12.42 -17.35 3.79
C LEU A 18 -13.10 -16.02 4.10
N GLY A 19 -12.39 -15.06 4.71
CA GLY A 19 -12.94 -13.75 5.03
C GLY A 19 -13.43 -12.96 3.81
N VAL A 20 -12.67 -13.01 2.70
CA VAL A 20 -13.05 -12.36 1.43
C VAL A 20 -14.28 -13.00 0.80
N ARG A 21 -14.38 -14.34 0.86
CA ARG A 21 -15.54 -15.09 0.35
C ARG A 21 -16.81 -14.76 1.14
N ASP A 22 -16.70 -14.72 2.47
CA ASP A 22 -17.82 -14.42 3.36
C ASP A 22 -18.29 -12.96 3.22
N ALA A 23 -17.36 -12.04 2.95
CA ALA A 23 -17.65 -10.64 2.70
C ALA A 23 -18.15 -10.32 1.26
N LYS A 24 -18.28 -11.32 0.38
CA LYS A 24 -18.76 -11.21 -1.02
C LYS A 24 -17.93 -10.27 -1.92
N TYR A 25 -16.63 -10.14 -1.70
CA TYR A 25 -15.77 -9.39 -2.61
C TYR A 25 -15.45 -10.19 -3.87
N SER A 26 -15.35 -9.51 -5.02
CA SER A 26 -15.30 -10.15 -6.34
C SER A 26 -13.99 -10.87 -6.68
N LYS A 27 -12.90 -10.62 -5.92
CA LYS A 27 -11.63 -11.37 -5.91
C LYS A 27 -10.66 -10.75 -4.89
N PHE A 28 -9.94 -11.58 -4.13
CA PHE A 28 -8.82 -11.11 -3.33
C PHE A 28 -7.73 -10.52 -4.24
N ASN A 29 -7.32 -9.30 -3.95
CA ASN A 29 -6.26 -8.56 -4.61
C ASN A 29 -5.13 -8.25 -3.61
N ILE A 30 -4.06 -9.05 -3.69
CA ILE A 30 -2.85 -8.89 -2.86
C ILE A 30 -2.04 -7.64 -3.23
N GLN A 31 -2.15 -7.16 -4.47
CA GLN A 31 -1.37 -6.02 -4.96
C GLN A 31 -1.68 -4.75 -4.17
N ARG A 32 -2.95 -4.55 -3.77
CA ARG A 32 -3.36 -3.42 -2.91
C ARG A 32 -2.70 -3.44 -1.54
N VAL A 33 -2.51 -4.63 -0.98
CA VAL A 33 -1.79 -4.83 0.29
C VAL A 33 -0.31 -4.47 0.09
N LEU A 34 0.32 -4.95 -0.98
CA LEU A 34 1.72 -4.65 -1.28
C LEU A 34 1.94 -3.15 -1.49
N GLU A 35 1.08 -2.48 -2.28
CA GLU A 35 1.18 -1.03 -2.52
C GLU A 35 1.12 -0.22 -1.22
N ARG A 36 0.21 -0.59 -0.31
CA ARG A 36 0.09 0.04 1.00
C ARG A 36 1.35 -0.13 1.85
N LEU A 37 1.94 -1.33 1.84
CA LEU A 37 3.13 -1.67 2.64
C LEU A 37 4.43 -1.10 2.06
N LEU A 38 4.53 -0.97 0.74
CA LEU A 38 5.70 -0.38 0.06
C LEU A 38 5.88 1.11 0.38
N ILE A 39 4.83 1.79 0.84
CA ILE A 39 4.92 3.17 1.37
C ILE A 39 5.61 3.19 2.75
N LYS A 40 5.44 2.12 3.55
CA LYS A 40 5.99 2.02 4.91
C LYS A 40 7.45 1.60 4.94
N GLY A 41 7.87 0.77 3.98
CA GLY A 41 9.23 0.25 3.96
C GLY A 41 9.52 -0.69 2.81
N SER A 42 10.68 -1.35 2.88
CA SER A 42 11.14 -2.30 1.86
C SER A 42 10.72 -3.72 2.24
N ILE A 43 10.00 -4.41 1.36
CA ILE A 43 9.60 -5.80 1.60
C ILE A 43 10.79 -6.71 1.25
N VAL A 44 11.37 -7.38 2.25
CA VAL A 44 12.53 -8.26 2.08
C VAL A 44 12.19 -9.75 2.12
N ALA A 45 11.04 -10.09 2.70
CA ALA A 45 10.51 -11.46 2.73
C ALA A 45 8.98 -11.43 2.59
N LYS A 46 8.43 -12.41 1.86
CA LYS A 46 6.98 -12.59 1.71
C LYS A 46 6.67 -14.08 1.55
N LYS A 47 5.99 -14.63 2.54
CA LYS A 47 5.59 -16.04 2.59
C LYS A 47 4.08 -16.15 2.73
N ALA A 48 3.49 -17.08 1.99
CA ALA A 48 2.05 -17.37 2.06
C ALA A 48 1.83 -18.85 2.35
N TYR A 49 1.00 -19.15 3.34
CA TYR A 49 0.75 -20.49 3.88
C TYR A 49 -0.67 -20.91 3.49
N CYS A 50 -0.78 -22.04 2.79
CA CYS A 50 -2.06 -22.53 2.27
C CYS A 50 -1.99 -24.00 1.83
N ASP A 51 -3.12 -24.70 1.84
CA ASP A 51 -3.35 -25.84 0.95
C ASP A 51 -3.60 -25.32 -0.48
N TRP A 52 -2.54 -25.15 -1.26
CA TRP A 52 -2.67 -24.51 -2.57
C TRP A 52 -3.40 -25.41 -3.57
N ASP A 53 -3.47 -26.72 -3.32
CA ASP A 53 -4.30 -27.61 -4.13
C ASP A 53 -5.80 -27.32 -4.00
N ARG A 54 -6.24 -26.75 -2.87
CA ARG A 54 -7.60 -26.23 -2.71
C ARG A 54 -7.81 -24.84 -3.32
N TYR A 55 -6.77 -24.03 -3.37
CA TYR A 55 -6.82 -22.62 -3.80
C TYR A 55 -5.99 -22.38 -5.07
N LYS A 56 -6.13 -23.25 -6.06
CA LYS A 56 -5.30 -23.24 -7.29
C LYS A 56 -5.43 -21.96 -8.08
N GLU A 57 -6.61 -21.33 -8.11
CA GLU A 57 -6.83 -20.07 -8.83
C GLU A 57 -6.01 -18.90 -8.27
N PHE A 58 -5.53 -18.99 -7.02
CA PHE A 58 -4.75 -17.95 -6.37
C PHE A 58 -3.24 -18.19 -6.43
N LYS A 59 -2.76 -19.39 -6.83
CA LYS A 59 -1.32 -19.66 -6.95
C LYS A 59 -0.63 -18.69 -7.91
N ALA A 60 -1.20 -18.47 -9.10
CA ALA A 60 -0.59 -17.61 -10.11
C ALA A 60 -0.48 -16.14 -9.65
N PRO A 61 -1.57 -15.47 -9.18
CA PRO A 61 -1.46 -14.11 -8.66
C PRO A 61 -0.48 -13.95 -7.49
N MET A 62 -0.43 -14.92 -6.57
CA MET A 62 0.49 -14.88 -5.43
C MET A 62 1.96 -15.07 -5.87
N HIS A 63 2.19 -15.96 -6.84
CA HIS A 63 3.52 -16.16 -7.44
C HIS A 63 3.98 -14.96 -8.27
N GLU A 64 3.09 -14.33 -9.05
CA GLU A 64 3.36 -13.06 -9.77
C GLU A 64 3.70 -11.93 -8.79
N ALA A 65 3.00 -11.91 -7.65
CA ALA A 65 3.34 -11.07 -6.51
C ALA A 65 4.59 -11.54 -5.75
N ALA A 66 5.36 -12.50 -6.28
CA ALA A 66 6.60 -13.08 -5.77
C ALA A 66 6.57 -13.59 -4.32
N PHE A 67 5.41 -14.05 -3.84
CA PHE A 67 5.34 -14.78 -2.58
C PHE A 67 6.00 -16.15 -2.69
N GLU A 68 6.75 -16.53 -1.67
CA GLU A 68 7.09 -17.93 -1.43
C GLU A 68 5.82 -18.67 -1.00
N LEU A 69 5.37 -19.61 -1.84
CA LEU A 69 4.16 -20.39 -1.60
C LEU A 69 4.49 -21.62 -0.76
N ILE A 70 4.15 -21.58 0.53
CA ILE A 70 4.36 -22.69 1.46
C ILE A 70 3.13 -23.60 1.41
N GLU A 71 3.32 -24.82 0.94
CA GLU A 71 2.27 -25.84 0.85
C GLU A 71 1.99 -26.47 2.22
N ILE A 72 0.73 -26.41 2.66
CA ILE A 72 0.24 -27.02 3.90
C ILE A 72 -0.90 -27.99 3.55
N PRO A 73 -0.60 -29.25 3.21
CA PRO A 73 -1.61 -30.19 2.77
C PRO A 73 -2.53 -30.60 3.93
N HIS A 74 -3.85 -30.52 3.71
CA HIS A 74 -4.83 -31.00 4.69
C HIS A 74 -4.97 -32.53 4.64
N VAL A 75 -4.00 -33.25 5.17
CA VAL A 75 -3.95 -34.73 5.12
C VAL A 75 -4.97 -35.40 6.06
N ARG A 76 -5.50 -34.69 7.06
CA ARG A 76 -6.58 -35.12 7.98
C ARG A 76 -7.43 -33.92 8.44
N MET A 77 -8.59 -34.17 9.06
CA MET A 77 -9.57 -33.19 9.58
C MET A 77 -9.00 -32.01 10.42
N SER A 78 -7.74 -32.07 10.87
CA SER A 78 -7.07 -31.10 11.76
C SER A 78 -5.99 -30.25 11.06
N GLY A 79 -6.07 -30.06 9.73
CA GLY A 79 -5.02 -29.35 8.96
C GLY A 79 -4.86 -27.85 9.26
N LYS A 80 -5.87 -27.18 9.84
CA LYS A 80 -5.82 -25.73 10.12
C LYS A 80 -4.66 -25.34 11.03
N ASN A 81 -4.49 -26.02 12.16
CA ASN A 81 -3.39 -25.72 13.10
C ASN A 81 -1.99 -25.88 12.49
N SER A 82 -1.84 -26.67 11.40
CA SER A 82 -0.53 -26.88 10.79
C SER A 82 -0.02 -25.64 10.05
N ALA A 83 -0.91 -24.86 9.43
CA ALA A 83 -0.54 -23.61 8.76
C ALA A 83 -0.08 -22.58 9.80
N ASP A 84 -0.88 -22.40 10.86
CA ASP A 84 -0.62 -21.43 11.92
C ASP A 84 0.70 -21.72 12.63
N ILE A 85 0.91 -22.97 13.05
CA ILE A 85 2.16 -23.40 13.71
C ILE A 85 3.35 -23.15 12.79
N ARG A 86 3.25 -23.54 11.51
CA ARG A 86 4.35 -23.37 10.56
C ARG A 86 4.68 -21.90 10.34
N MET A 87 3.66 -21.05 10.22
CA MET A 87 3.85 -19.61 10.05
C MET A 87 4.51 -18.99 11.29
N VAL A 88 4.09 -19.36 12.50
CA VAL A 88 4.70 -18.91 13.75
C VAL A 88 6.18 -19.31 13.84
N VAL A 89 6.51 -20.56 13.52
CA VAL A 89 7.89 -21.05 13.55
C VAL A 89 8.76 -20.27 12.57
N ASP A 90 8.32 -20.12 11.32
CA ASP A 90 9.07 -19.39 10.29
C ASP A 90 9.25 -17.91 10.66
N ALA A 91 8.24 -17.27 11.26
CA ALA A 91 8.31 -15.86 11.65
C ALA A 91 9.30 -15.63 12.80
N LEU A 92 9.30 -16.51 13.80
CA LEU A 92 10.26 -16.43 14.91
C LEU A 92 11.68 -16.75 14.46
N ASP A 93 11.87 -17.76 13.61
CA ASP A 93 13.18 -18.06 13.02
C ASP A 93 13.73 -16.86 12.25
N LEU A 94 12.89 -16.22 11.43
CA LEU A 94 13.29 -15.03 10.68
C LEU A 94 13.61 -13.84 11.62
N CYS A 95 12.83 -13.66 12.69
CA CYS A 95 13.07 -12.64 13.70
C CYS A 95 14.45 -12.79 14.38
N TYR A 96 14.87 -14.02 14.66
CA TYR A 96 16.15 -14.30 15.31
C TYR A 96 17.34 -14.35 14.35
N THR A 97 17.12 -14.77 13.10
CA THR A 97 18.21 -14.96 12.12
C THR A 97 18.47 -13.73 11.25
N LYS A 98 17.50 -12.82 11.12
CA LYS A 98 17.57 -11.64 10.26
C LYS A 98 17.30 -10.36 11.06
N GLU A 99 18.31 -9.92 11.80
CA GLU A 99 18.21 -8.73 12.67
C GLU A 99 17.77 -7.46 11.93
N HIS A 100 18.16 -7.30 10.66
CA HIS A 100 17.82 -6.16 9.82
C HIS A 100 16.33 -6.03 9.47
N ILE A 101 15.49 -6.99 9.84
CA ILE A 101 14.04 -6.92 9.66
C ILE A 101 13.45 -6.21 10.86
N ASP A 102 12.86 -5.04 10.64
CA ASP A 102 12.34 -4.18 11.70
C ASP A 102 10.84 -4.38 11.92
N THR A 103 10.12 -4.75 10.86
CA THR A 103 8.67 -4.82 10.83
C THR A 103 8.18 -6.17 10.33
N PHE A 104 7.27 -6.79 11.08
CA PHE A 104 6.59 -8.02 10.71
C PHE A 104 5.14 -7.71 10.36
N VAL A 105 4.70 -8.16 9.19
CA VAL A 105 3.33 -7.99 8.74
C VAL A 105 2.62 -9.34 8.81
N ILE A 106 1.61 -9.43 9.66
CA ILE A 106 0.77 -10.61 9.83
C ILE A 106 -0.53 -10.39 9.07
N ILE A 107 -0.70 -11.10 7.96
CA ILE A 107 -1.90 -11.02 7.13
C ILE A 107 -2.82 -12.18 7.51
N SER A 108 -3.62 -11.97 8.56
CA SER A 108 -4.65 -12.89 9.08
C SER A 108 -5.66 -12.11 9.95
N GLY A 109 -6.87 -12.65 10.11
CA GLY A 109 -7.84 -12.18 11.10
C GLY A 109 -7.85 -12.97 12.42
N ASP A 110 -7.06 -14.05 12.52
CA ASP A 110 -7.12 -15.00 13.63
C ASP A 110 -6.43 -14.50 14.91
N SER A 111 -7.13 -14.58 16.05
CA SER A 111 -6.55 -14.26 17.36
C SER A 111 -5.49 -15.25 17.83
N ASP A 112 -5.40 -16.44 17.24
CA ASP A 112 -4.38 -17.44 17.60
C ASP A 112 -2.95 -16.96 17.28
N PHE A 113 -2.79 -15.89 16.49
CA PHE A 113 -1.50 -15.22 16.27
C PHE A 113 -1.12 -14.19 17.33
N SER A 114 -1.98 -13.85 18.29
CA SER A 114 -1.67 -12.88 19.35
C SER A 114 -0.39 -13.20 20.15
N PRO A 115 -0.10 -14.48 20.48
CA PRO A 115 1.18 -14.86 21.11
C PRO A 115 2.40 -14.58 20.21
N LEU A 116 2.30 -14.79 18.90
CA LEU A 116 3.36 -14.45 17.94
C LEU A 116 3.60 -12.94 17.93
N VAL A 117 2.53 -12.14 17.85
CA VAL A 117 2.62 -10.68 17.91
C VAL A 117 3.34 -10.23 19.19
N SER A 118 2.93 -10.80 20.33
CA SER A 118 3.52 -10.49 21.63
C SER A 118 5.02 -10.82 21.66
N LYS A 119 5.42 -11.97 21.09
CA LYS A 119 6.82 -12.38 21.04
C LYS A 119 7.66 -11.53 20.08
N LEU A 120 7.13 -11.12 18.94
CA LEU A 120 7.81 -10.21 18.02
C LEU A 120 8.05 -8.84 18.67
N ARG A 121 7.05 -8.31 19.39
CA ARG A 121 7.17 -7.04 20.13
C ARG A 121 8.16 -7.13 21.29
N GLU A 122 8.20 -8.26 22.01
CA GLU A 122 9.24 -8.54 23.02
C GLU A 122 10.66 -8.46 22.42
N ASN A 123 10.82 -8.80 21.14
CA ASN A 123 12.08 -8.68 20.39
C ASN A 123 12.26 -7.32 19.69
N ALA A 124 11.55 -6.28 20.16
CA ALA A 124 11.60 -4.91 19.64
C ALA A 124 11.27 -4.80 18.13
N LYS A 125 10.44 -5.70 17.61
CA LYS A 125 9.91 -5.62 16.25
C LYS A 125 8.58 -4.88 16.24
N THR A 126 8.36 -4.07 15.22
CA THR A 126 7.04 -3.49 14.94
C THR A 126 6.16 -4.54 14.28
N VAL A 127 4.90 -4.65 14.68
CA VAL A 127 3.96 -5.62 14.11
C VAL A 127 2.76 -4.92 13.50
N ILE A 128 2.55 -5.14 12.20
CA ILE A 128 1.38 -4.67 11.44
C ILE A 128 0.44 -5.84 11.19
N GLY A 129 -0.79 -5.78 11.70
CA GLY A 129 -1.83 -6.74 11.37
C GLY A 129 -2.60 -6.30 10.12
N ILE A 130 -2.97 -7.26 9.27
CA ILE A 130 -3.86 -7.03 8.12
C ILE A 130 -4.93 -8.11 8.10
N GLY A 131 -6.20 -7.71 8.12
CA GLY A 131 -7.32 -8.66 8.11
C GLY A 131 -8.61 -8.06 7.55
N VAL A 132 -9.60 -8.93 7.31
CA VAL A 132 -10.93 -8.52 6.82
C VAL A 132 -11.79 -8.12 8.01
N LYS A 133 -12.43 -6.95 7.96
CA LYS A 133 -13.12 -6.33 9.10
C LYS A 133 -14.13 -7.23 9.81
N ASN A 134 -14.88 -8.05 9.06
CA ASN A 134 -15.90 -8.95 9.61
C ASN A 134 -15.36 -10.32 10.06
N SER A 135 -14.07 -10.58 9.84
CA SER A 135 -13.42 -11.87 10.12
C SER A 135 -12.19 -11.71 11.01
N THR A 136 -11.93 -10.50 11.52
CA THR A 136 -10.81 -10.18 12.39
C THR A 136 -11.27 -10.09 13.85
N SER A 137 -10.50 -10.71 14.75
CA SER A 137 -10.72 -10.63 16.20
C SER A 137 -10.15 -9.33 16.81
N ASP A 138 -10.91 -8.71 17.72
CA ASP A 138 -10.45 -7.56 18.52
C ASP A 138 -9.17 -7.83 19.31
N LEU A 139 -8.95 -9.09 19.70
CA LEU A 139 -7.74 -9.51 20.42
C LEU A 139 -6.48 -9.38 19.56
N LEU A 140 -6.55 -9.78 18.28
CA LEU A 140 -5.43 -9.63 17.36
C LEU A 140 -5.16 -8.14 17.13
N MET A 141 -6.21 -7.36 16.90
CA MET A 141 -6.10 -5.91 16.65
C MET A 141 -5.45 -5.17 17.83
N GLY A 142 -5.86 -5.49 19.06
CA GLY A 142 -5.29 -4.89 20.27
C GLY A 142 -3.85 -5.32 20.55
N SER A 143 -3.37 -6.40 19.92
CA SER A 143 -2.01 -6.91 20.12
C SER A 143 -0.98 -6.23 19.21
N CYS A 144 -1.39 -5.83 18.00
CA CYS A 144 -0.54 -5.21 16.97
C CYS A 144 -0.21 -3.74 17.30
N ASP A 145 0.90 -3.24 16.74
CA ASP A 145 1.25 -1.81 16.83
C ASP A 145 0.43 -0.97 15.83
N GLU A 146 0.08 -1.58 14.69
CA GLU A 146 -0.84 -1.03 13.70
C GLU A 146 -1.73 -2.14 13.14
N PHE A 147 -2.98 -1.82 12.82
CA PHE A 147 -3.89 -2.74 12.14
C PHE A 147 -4.51 -2.08 10.90
N ILE A 148 -4.42 -2.75 9.75
CA ILE A 148 -4.95 -2.28 8.46
C ILE A 148 -6.08 -3.22 8.02
N TYR A 149 -7.28 -2.69 7.85
CA TYR A 149 -8.37 -3.47 7.29
C TYR A 149 -8.18 -3.63 5.78
N TYR A 150 -8.28 -4.87 5.32
CA TYR A 150 -8.25 -5.20 3.90
C TYR A 150 -9.34 -4.45 3.13
N ASP A 151 -10.53 -4.34 3.72
CA ASP A 151 -11.70 -3.63 3.19
C ASP A 151 -11.37 -2.18 2.78
N ASP A 152 -10.57 -1.48 3.58
CA ASP A 152 -10.20 -0.07 3.32
C ASP A 152 -9.22 0.05 2.14
N LEU A 153 -8.50 -1.02 1.80
CA LEU A 153 -7.56 -1.05 0.66
C LEU A 153 -8.24 -1.36 -0.67
N VAL A 154 -9.38 -2.05 -0.61
CA VAL A 154 -10.17 -2.44 -1.79
C VAL A 154 -11.36 -1.54 -2.04
N ALA A 155 -11.81 -0.78 -1.03
CA ALA A 155 -12.81 0.25 -1.21
C ALA A 155 -12.34 1.26 -2.26
N GLU A 156 -13.11 1.44 -3.34
CA GLU A 156 -12.86 2.56 -4.25
C GLU A 156 -13.07 3.86 -3.47
N PRO A 157 -12.22 4.89 -3.68
CA PRO A 157 -12.39 6.16 -3.02
C PRO A 157 -13.79 6.66 -3.32
N ALA A 158 -14.64 6.67 -2.28
CA ALA A 158 -15.98 7.18 -2.40
C ALA A 158 -15.85 8.62 -2.86
N SER A 159 -16.21 8.87 -4.13
CA SER A 159 -16.38 10.24 -4.65
C SER A 159 -17.07 11.07 -3.56
N PRO A 160 -16.53 12.23 -3.16
CA PRO A 160 -17.07 12.96 -2.03
C PRO A 160 -18.51 13.30 -2.38
N LYS A 161 -19.45 12.62 -1.71
CA LYS A 161 -20.88 12.91 -1.82
C LYS A 161 -21.07 14.28 -1.20
N ARG A 162 -20.85 15.33 -2.01
CA ARG A 162 -21.33 16.68 -1.75
C ARG A 162 -22.79 16.54 -1.36
N SER A 163 -23.05 16.89 -0.10
CA SER A 163 -24.36 16.92 0.49
C SER A 163 -25.33 17.63 -0.46
N ARG A 164 -26.34 16.89 -0.92
CA ARG A 164 -27.49 17.45 -1.62
C ARG A 164 -28.28 18.29 -0.63
N ARG A 165 -27.89 19.55 -0.50
CA ARG A 165 -28.72 20.60 0.09
C ARG A 165 -29.58 21.15 -1.05
N GLY A 166 -30.88 20.86 -0.98
CA GLY A 166 -31.84 21.20 -2.01
C GLY A 166 -32.02 22.71 -2.20
N LYS A 167 -32.25 23.12 -3.45
CA LYS A 167 -33.27 24.11 -3.80
C LYS A 167 -33.53 24.15 -5.32
N SER A 168 -34.82 24.02 -5.63
CA SER A 168 -35.61 24.65 -6.71
C SER A 168 -35.37 24.29 -8.19
N ARG A 169 -36.45 23.77 -8.79
CA ARG A 169 -36.74 23.67 -10.23
C ARG A 169 -37.12 25.04 -10.80
N THR A 170 -36.64 25.36 -12.00
CA THR A 170 -37.40 26.11 -13.02
C THR A 170 -36.86 25.82 -14.43
N LYS A 171 -37.76 25.80 -15.42
CA LYS A 171 -37.64 25.31 -16.81
C LYS A 171 -37.07 26.35 -17.80
N ASN A 172 -36.22 25.89 -18.75
CA ASN A 172 -36.06 26.14 -20.22
C ASN A 172 -36.43 27.50 -20.90
N PRO A 173 -36.00 27.77 -22.16
CA PRO A 173 -34.74 27.46 -22.89
C PRO A 173 -34.20 28.60 -23.83
N ALA A 174 -33.03 28.35 -24.45
CA ALA A 174 -32.56 28.80 -25.80
C ALA A 174 -31.71 30.08 -26.04
N THR A 175 -30.54 29.81 -26.67
CA THR A 175 -29.77 30.55 -27.72
C THR A 175 -28.89 31.78 -27.41
N LYS A 176 -27.57 31.61 -27.58
CA LYS A 176 -26.60 32.36 -28.45
C LYS A 176 -25.18 31.89 -28.07
N ALA A 177 -24.49 31.12 -28.92
CA ALA A 177 -23.60 31.54 -30.00
C ALA A 177 -22.33 32.31 -29.55
N ALA A 178 -21.20 31.61 -29.72
CA ALA A 178 -19.82 32.06 -29.95
C ALA A 178 -18.95 32.52 -28.75
N THR A 179 -17.66 32.22 -28.94
CA THR A 179 -16.45 32.63 -28.20
C THR A 179 -16.26 32.08 -26.78
N ASP A 180 -15.74 30.85 -26.69
CA ASP A 180 -14.42 30.60 -26.08
C ASP A 180 -14.01 29.15 -26.32
N LYS A 181 -13.38 28.92 -27.48
CA LYS A 181 -12.52 27.74 -27.71
C LYS A 181 -11.09 28.15 -27.34
N ALA A 182 -10.83 28.22 -26.05
CA ALA A 182 -9.48 28.18 -25.51
C ALA A 182 -9.54 27.41 -24.20
N GLN A 183 -8.66 26.42 -24.06
CA GLN A 183 -8.38 25.67 -22.84
C GLN A 183 -9.48 24.70 -22.38
N LYS A 184 -9.52 23.51 -23.01
CA LYS A 184 -9.87 22.25 -22.32
C LYS A 184 -9.48 21.01 -23.14
N THR A 185 -8.25 21.01 -23.66
CA THR A 185 -7.62 19.83 -24.27
C THR A 185 -6.13 19.83 -23.91
N GLY A 186 -5.81 19.47 -22.67
CA GLY A 186 -4.49 18.93 -22.29
C GLY A 186 -4.79 17.57 -21.64
N SER A 187 -4.67 16.48 -22.39
CA SER A 187 -3.44 15.69 -22.63
C SER A 187 -3.35 14.52 -21.65
N GLN A 188 -4.20 13.50 -21.86
CA GLN A 188 -4.02 12.17 -21.26
C GLN A 188 -2.77 11.44 -21.81
N ASP A 189 -2.11 11.99 -22.84
CA ASP A 189 -0.94 11.41 -23.51
C ASP A 189 0.36 12.21 -23.31
N ASP A 190 0.42 13.19 -22.40
CA ASP A 190 1.69 13.86 -22.09
C ASP A 190 2.52 12.99 -21.13
N PRO A 191 3.65 12.39 -21.55
CA PRO A 191 4.50 11.59 -20.67
C PRO A 191 5.01 12.41 -19.48
N ALA A 192 5.24 13.72 -19.66
CA ALA A 192 5.69 14.57 -18.57
C ALA A 192 4.63 14.69 -17.48
N GLN A 193 3.36 14.89 -17.86
CA GLN A 193 2.24 14.90 -16.92
C GLN A 193 2.10 13.56 -16.20
N GLN A 194 2.27 12.43 -16.89
CA GLN A 194 2.22 11.11 -16.26
C GLN A 194 3.27 10.96 -15.15
N ALA A 195 4.52 11.37 -15.38
CA ALA A 195 5.55 11.32 -14.32
C ALA A 195 5.19 12.19 -13.12
N ILE A 196 4.65 13.39 -13.36
CA ILE A 196 4.23 14.32 -12.31
C ILE A 196 3.08 13.73 -11.50
N ASP A 197 2.08 13.13 -12.16
CA ASP A 197 0.95 12.47 -11.48
C ASP A 197 1.44 11.36 -10.55
N LEU A 198 2.43 10.57 -10.98
CA LEU A 198 3.04 9.52 -10.15
C LEU A 198 3.78 10.06 -8.93
N VAL A 199 4.49 11.18 -9.11
CA VAL A 199 5.18 11.86 -8.02
C VAL A 199 4.18 12.41 -7.02
N ILE A 200 3.12 13.08 -7.48
CA ILE A 200 2.06 13.64 -6.62
C ILE A 200 1.36 12.52 -5.85
N GLU A 201 0.90 11.47 -6.55
CA GLU A 201 0.24 10.31 -5.93
C GLU A 201 1.12 9.69 -4.83
N THR A 202 2.43 9.55 -5.09
CA THR A 202 3.37 9.01 -4.10
C THR A 202 3.62 9.97 -2.94
N THR A 203 3.63 11.27 -3.21
CA THR A 203 3.84 12.32 -2.20
C THR A 203 2.65 12.41 -1.25
N GLU A 204 1.43 12.43 -1.78
CA GLU A 204 0.19 12.40 -1.00
C GLU A 204 0.11 11.14 -0.13
N ALA A 205 0.47 9.98 -0.69
CA ALA A 205 0.52 8.73 0.05
C ALA A 205 1.54 8.76 1.21
N LEU A 206 2.69 9.40 1.02
CA LEU A 206 3.70 9.58 2.08
C LEU A 206 3.23 10.58 3.15
N TYR A 207 2.52 11.64 2.79
CA TYR A 207 1.92 12.57 3.75
C TYR A 207 0.81 11.90 4.56
N ALA A 208 -0.06 11.12 3.94
CA ALA A 208 -1.10 10.36 4.64
C ALA A 208 -0.49 9.37 5.66
N GLU A 209 0.68 8.80 5.34
CA GLU A 209 1.39 7.87 6.22
C GLU A 209 2.14 8.56 7.37
N ARG A 210 2.87 9.65 7.09
CA ARG A 210 3.76 10.31 8.07
C ARG A 210 3.14 11.53 8.76
N GLY A 211 1.96 11.95 8.31
CA GLY A 211 1.25 13.16 8.71
C GLY A 211 1.56 14.38 7.82
N ASP A 212 0.56 15.22 7.57
CA ASP A 212 0.58 16.39 6.65
C ASP A 212 1.70 17.44 6.92
N ARG A 213 2.39 17.36 8.06
CA ARG A 213 3.49 18.29 8.43
C ARG A 213 4.87 17.63 8.40
N ALA A 214 4.96 16.37 8.00
CA ALA A 214 6.23 15.67 7.89
C ALA A 214 7.07 16.27 6.76
N LYS A 215 8.34 16.56 7.01
CA LYS A 215 9.28 16.94 5.95
C LYS A 215 9.49 15.73 5.05
N LEU A 216 9.21 15.87 3.76
CA LEU A 216 9.48 14.84 2.75
C LEU A 216 10.66 15.29 1.90
N TRP A 217 11.67 14.43 1.78
CA TRP A 217 12.79 14.65 0.87
C TRP A 217 12.49 14.03 -0.49
N GLY A 218 12.92 14.69 -1.58
CA GLY A 218 12.74 14.18 -2.93
C GLY A 218 13.35 12.79 -3.14
N SER A 219 14.48 12.51 -2.48
CA SER A 219 15.10 11.18 -2.49
C SER A 219 14.20 10.08 -1.92
N MET A 220 13.45 10.38 -0.85
CA MET A 220 12.50 9.47 -0.23
C MET A 220 11.30 9.20 -1.13
N ILE A 221 10.78 10.22 -1.79
CA ILE A 221 9.69 10.07 -2.77
C ILE A 221 10.18 9.20 -3.93
N LYS A 222 11.38 9.46 -4.46
CA LYS A 222 11.98 8.65 -5.53
C LYS A 222 12.15 7.19 -5.11
N GLN A 223 12.67 6.93 -3.91
CA GLN A 223 12.84 5.57 -3.38
C GLN A 223 11.50 4.85 -3.20
N THR A 224 10.49 5.54 -2.69
CA THR A 224 9.13 4.99 -2.53
C THR A 224 8.46 4.73 -3.88
N LEU A 225 8.60 5.65 -4.83
CA LEU A 225 8.08 5.53 -6.18
C LEU A 225 8.71 4.33 -6.90
N LYS A 226 10.03 4.15 -6.82
CA LYS A 226 10.72 3.00 -7.41
C LYS A 226 10.33 1.67 -6.74
N ARG A 227 10.04 1.66 -5.44
CA ARG A 227 9.50 0.48 -4.75
C ARG A 227 8.12 0.09 -5.27
N ARG A 228 7.21 1.07 -5.43
CA ARG A 228 5.85 0.85 -5.95
C ARG A 228 5.85 0.53 -7.45
N ARG A 229 6.75 1.16 -8.22
CA ARG A 229 6.89 1.02 -9.67
C ARG A 229 8.37 0.84 -10.06
N PRO A 230 8.89 -0.41 -10.01
CA PRO A 230 10.29 -0.70 -10.32
C PRO A 230 10.74 -0.27 -11.73
N GLY A 231 9.81 -0.21 -12.69
CA GLY A 231 10.07 0.27 -14.05
C GLY A 231 10.14 1.80 -14.21
N PHE A 232 9.94 2.58 -13.14
CA PHE A 232 10.00 4.04 -13.22
C PHE A 232 11.42 4.53 -13.54
N ASN A 233 11.55 5.24 -14.65
CA ASN A 233 12.76 5.94 -15.04
C ASN A 233 12.38 7.27 -15.71
N GLU A 234 12.97 8.33 -15.19
CA GLU A 234 12.71 9.74 -15.52
C GLU A 234 12.90 10.04 -17.01
N SER A 235 13.87 9.39 -17.65
CA SER A 235 14.16 9.58 -19.07
C SER A 235 13.06 9.07 -19.99
N PHE A 236 12.29 8.04 -19.59
CA PHE A 236 11.12 7.60 -20.38
C PHE A 236 10.01 8.65 -20.42
N TYR A 237 9.99 9.56 -19.45
CA TYR A 237 9.01 10.63 -19.34
C TYR A 237 9.56 11.99 -19.80
N GLY A 238 10.76 12.02 -20.39
CA GLY A 238 11.36 13.22 -20.97
C GLY A 238 12.20 14.06 -19.99
N PHE A 239 12.51 13.55 -18.81
CA PHE A 239 13.31 14.27 -17.80
C PHE A 239 14.75 13.72 -17.70
N GLY A 240 15.71 14.61 -17.46
CA GLY A 240 17.13 14.23 -17.28
C GLY A 240 17.42 13.73 -15.86
N SER A 241 16.67 14.20 -14.88
CA SER A 241 16.81 13.83 -13.48
C SER A 241 15.47 13.85 -12.74
N PHE A 242 15.44 13.26 -11.52
CA PHE A 242 14.26 13.35 -10.66
C PHE A 242 14.02 14.77 -10.14
N SER A 243 15.10 15.55 -9.99
CA SER A 243 15.02 16.97 -9.64
C SER A 243 14.25 17.74 -10.71
N ASP A 244 14.47 17.43 -11.99
CA ASP A 244 13.76 18.07 -13.11
C ASP A 244 12.25 17.78 -13.05
N VAL A 245 11.86 16.56 -12.66
CA VAL A 245 10.44 16.20 -12.48
C VAL A 245 9.80 17.02 -11.36
N LEU A 246 10.52 17.21 -10.24
CA LEU A 246 10.04 18.01 -9.10
C LEU A 246 9.94 19.49 -9.47
N GLU A 247 10.96 20.04 -10.12
CA GLU A 247 10.98 21.43 -10.58
C GLU A 247 9.85 21.72 -11.55
N GLU A 248 9.55 20.80 -12.47
CA GLU A 248 8.42 20.91 -13.39
C GLU A 248 7.07 20.81 -12.66
N ALA A 249 6.94 19.92 -11.66
CA ALA A 249 5.74 19.87 -10.83
C ALA A 249 5.52 21.19 -10.05
N GLN A 250 6.60 21.84 -9.59
CA GLN A 250 6.55 23.17 -8.99
C GLN A 250 6.21 24.26 -10.01
N SER A 251 6.77 24.22 -11.22
CA SER A 251 6.47 25.19 -12.29
C SER A 251 4.99 25.17 -12.67
N ARG A 252 4.36 23.99 -12.61
CA ARG A 252 2.92 23.76 -12.79
C ARG A 252 2.08 24.09 -11.55
N GLY A 253 2.70 24.50 -10.44
CA GLY A 253 2.04 24.90 -9.20
C GLY A 253 1.46 23.74 -8.37
N LEU A 254 1.88 22.50 -8.63
CA LEU A 254 1.36 21.29 -7.97
C LEU A 254 2.14 20.95 -6.69
N LEU A 255 3.38 21.41 -6.58
CA LEU A 255 4.25 21.21 -5.42
C LEU A 255 4.92 22.53 -5.01
N GLU A 256 5.16 22.70 -3.71
CA GLU A 256 6.07 23.72 -3.19
C GLU A 256 7.37 23.04 -2.73
N LEU A 257 8.50 23.43 -3.31
CA LEU A 257 9.82 22.89 -3.00
C LEU A 257 10.66 23.88 -2.19
N GLU A 258 11.49 23.33 -1.31
CA GLU A 258 12.56 24.05 -0.60
C GLU A 258 13.88 23.33 -0.88
N MET A 259 14.92 24.08 -1.23
CA MET A 259 16.25 23.50 -1.42
C MET A 259 16.89 23.23 -0.05
N ASP A 260 17.41 22.02 0.13
CA ASP A 260 18.15 21.65 1.34
C ASP A 260 19.64 21.80 1.11
N ASP A 261 20.21 22.89 1.60
CA ASP A 261 21.63 23.25 1.46
C ASP A 261 22.59 22.16 1.99
N ARG A 262 22.11 21.26 2.88
CA ARG A 262 22.93 20.15 3.42
C ARG A 262 22.97 18.92 2.52
N SER A 263 21.88 18.61 1.83
CA SER A 263 21.78 17.40 0.99
C SER A 263 21.91 17.70 -0.50
N GLY A 264 21.86 18.97 -0.90
CA GLY A 264 21.84 19.38 -2.31
C GLY A 264 20.58 18.91 -3.05
N GLY A 265 19.55 18.51 -2.32
CA GLY A 265 18.28 18.00 -2.84
C GLY A 265 17.09 18.88 -2.45
N TYR A 266 15.89 18.45 -2.85
CA TYR A 266 14.65 19.16 -2.56
C TYR A 266 13.89 18.56 -1.37
N ILE A 267 13.32 19.43 -0.54
CA ILE A 267 12.31 19.13 0.48
C ILE A 267 10.96 19.61 -0.05
N ILE A 268 9.94 18.77 0.05
CA ILE A 268 8.58 19.10 -0.34
C ILE A 268 7.91 19.72 0.89
N ARG A 269 7.46 20.96 0.75
CA ARG A 269 6.73 21.67 1.81
C ARG A 269 5.24 21.38 1.76
N ARG A 270 4.67 21.30 0.56
CA ARG A 270 3.23 21.15 0.35
C ARG A 270 2.90 20.60 -1.04
N VAL A 271 1.81 19.86 -1.11
CA VAL A 271 1.06 19.55 -2.35
C VAL A 271 -0.12 20.52 -2.45
N THR A 272 -0.29 21.16 -3.60
CA THR A 272 -1.30 22.22 -3.85
C THR A 272 -2.55 21.66 -4.49
#